data_AF-A0A0C3DDJ7-F1
#
_entry.id   AF-A0A0C3DDJ7-F1
#
_cell.length_a   1.000
_cell.length_b   1.000
_cell.length_c   1.000
_cell.angle_alpha   90.00
_cell.angle_beta   90.00
_cell.angle_gamma   90.00
#
_symmetry.space_group_name_H-M   'P 1'
#
loop_
_entity.id
_entity.type
_entity.pdbx_description
1 polymer ?
#
loop_
_entity_poly.entity_id
_entity_poly.type
_entity_poly.pdbx_seq_one_letter_code
_entity_poly.pdbx_strand_id
1 'polypeptide(L)'
;YSYESAVATFYAPSDLSGDGEMHHQQIHACSSWRNEPPCYDCVFVEKDPSLAGFCGLFVAQVILFFSFSYQNVFYPCALVQWFSVIGEEPCPHTGMWM
;
A
#
# COMPACT_ATOMS: atom_id res chain seq x y z
N TYR A 1 -19.79 -0.49 -2.46
CA TYR A 1 -19.66 0.98 -2.25
C TYR A 1 -18.26 1.42 -2.68
N SER A 2 -18.03 2.70 -2.98
CA SER A 2 -16.69 3.25 -3.27
C SER A 2 -16.24 4.17 -2.13
N TYR A 3 -14.92 4.25 -1.91
CA TYR A 3 -14.31 5.04 -0.84
C TYR A 3 -13.13 5.84 -1.39
N GLU A 4 -12.92 7.02 -0.84
CA GLU A 4 -11.82 7.92 -1.23
C GLU A 4 -10.51 7.58 -0.52
N SER A 5 -10.56 6.79 0.55
CA SER A 5 -9.37 6.41 1.32
C SER A 5 -9.63 5.17 2.18
N ALA A 6 -8.54 4.57 2.66
CA ALA A 6 -8.51 3.47 3.62
C ALA A 6 -7.50 3.75 4.74
N VAL A 7 -7.62 3.04 5.85
CA VAL A 7 -6.66 3.11 6.96
C VAL A 7 -5.95 1.77 7.09
N ALA A 8 -4.62 1.80 7.12
CA ALA A 8 -3.78 0.68 7.49
C ALA A 8 -3.28 0.88 8.92
N THR A 9 -3.50 -0.11 9.77
CA THR A 9 -2.98 -0.13 11.14
C THR A 9 -1.97 -1.28 11.26
N PHE A 10 -0.73 -0.97 11.61
CA PHE A 10 0.35 -1.96 11.69
C PHE A 10 1.33 -1.65 12.81
N TYR A 11 2.11 -2.65 13.22
CA TYR A 11 3.15 -2.47 14.22
C TYR A 11 4.50 -2.25 13.53
N ALA A 12 5.18 -1.15 13.85
CA ALA A 12 6.53 -0.85 13.36
C ALA A 12 7.45 -0.52 14.55
N PRO A 13 8.22 -1.51 15.05
CA PRO A 13 9.04 -1.38 16.26
C PRO A 13 10.26 -0.46 16.13
N SER A 14 10.54 0.07 14.94
CA SER A 14 11.76 0.83 14.62
C SER A 14 11.61 2.34 14.74
N ASP A 15 10.39 2.88 14.84
CA ASP A 15 10.16 4.32 14.92
C ASP A 15 10.15 4.77 16.39
N LEU A 16 10.72 5.94 16.66
CA LEU A 16 10.93 6.56 17.99
C LEU A 16 9.64 6.81 18.82
N SER A 17 8.49 6.34 18.38
CA SER A 17 7.23 6.27 19.13
C SER A 17 7.33 5.15 20.16
N GLY A 18 7.29 5.50 21.44
CA GLY A 18 7.67 4.66 22.58
C GLY A 18 6.99 3.29 22.68
N ASP A 19 7.51 2.49 23.61
CA ASP A 19 7.15 1.12 23.98
C ASP A 19 5.72 0.68 23.57
N GLY A 20 5.57 0.14 22.36
CA GLY A 20 4.41 -0.66 21.96
C GLY A 20 3.34 0.00 21.07
N GLU A 21 3.61 1.14 20.43
CA GLU A 21 2.57 1.86 19.68
C GLU A 21 2.25 1.26 18.28
N MET A 22 0.95 1.18 17.96
CA MET A 22 0.44 0.80 16.63
C MET A 22 0.44 2.02 15.72
N HIS A 23 0.98 1.87 14.52
CA HIS A 23 1.00 2.92 13.50
C HIS A 23 -0.30 2.90 12.71
N HIS A 24 -0.82 4.09 12.41
CA HIS A 24 -1.99 4.29 11.59
C HIS A 24 -1.60 5.14 10.39
N GLN A 25 -1.79 4.61 9.18
CA GLN A 25 -1.55 5.31 7.94
C GLN A 25 -2.85 5.41 7.13
N GLN A 26 -3.20 6.62 6.72
CA GLN A 26 -4.28 6.85 5.76
C GLN A 26 -3.73 6.70 4.36
N ILE A 27 -4.38 5.90 3.53
CA ILE A 27 -4.05 5.68 2.12
C ILE A 27 -5.15 6.32 1.28
N HIS A 28 -4.77 7.19 0.35
CA HIS A 28 -5.68 7.97 -0.48
C HIS A 28 -5.82 7.40 -1.90
N ALA A 29 -7.06 7.42 -2.39
CA ALA A 29 -7.41 7.20 -3.78
C ALA A 29 -8.46 8.25 -4.20
N CYS A 30 -8.04 9.52 -4.16
CA CYS A 30 -8.89 10.68 -4.39
C CYS A 30 -8.71 11.20 -5.82
N SER A 31 -9.75 11.17 -6.64
CA SER A 31 -9.73 11.75 -8.00
C SER A 31 -9.66 13.28 -8.00
N SER A 32 -10.01 13.93 -6.89
CA SER A 32 -9.82 15.37 -6.67
C SER A 32 -9.44 15.62 -5.21
N TRP A 33 -8.27 16.19 -4.96
CA TRP A 33 -7.79 16.44 -3.59
C TRP A 33 -7.54 17.93 -3.41
N ARG A 34 -8.28 18.61 -2.51
CA ARG A 34 -8.09 20.05 -2.20
C ARG A 34 -8.11 21.00 -3.43
N ASN A 35 -8.90 20.69 -4.45
CA ASN A 35 -8.91 21.37 -5.76
C ASN A 35 -7.61 21.24 -6.57
N GLU A 36 -6.74 20.31 -6.20
CA GLU A 36 -5.52 19.91 -6.89
C GLU A 36 -5.75 18.61 -7.68
N PRO A 37 -4.76 18.20 -8.51
CA PRO A 37 -4.81 16.94 -9.24
C PRO A 37 -5.07 15.72 -8.34
N PRO A 38 -5.48 14.58 -8.94
CA PRO A 38 -5.73 13.35 -8.21
C PRO A 38 -4.58 12.94 -7.30
N CYS A 39 -4.91 12.44 -6.11
CA CYS A 39 -3.96 11.90 -5.14
C CYS A 39 -4.21 10.39 -5.03
N TYR A 40 -3.29 9.62 -5.60
CA TYR A 40 -3.30 8.16 -5.59
C TYR A 40 -2.01 7.67 -4.94
N ASP A 41 -2.13 7.11 -3.74
CA ASP A 41 -0.99 6.67 -2.95
C ASP A 41 -0.45 5.33 -3.44
N CYS A 42 0.87 5.15 -3.27
CA CYS A 42 1.53 3.88 -3.48
C CYS A 42 1.51 3.04 -2.20
N VAL A 43 1.31 1.74 -2.36
CA VAL A 43 1.24 0.75 -1.28
C VAL A 43 2.17 -0.42 -1.58
N PHE A 44 2.66 -1.03 -0.50
CA PHE A 44 3.27 -2.36 -0.57
C PHE A 44 2.19 -3.42 -0.43
N VAL A 45 2.28 -4.45 -1.25
CA VAL A 45 1.39 -5.61 -1.19
C VAL A 45 2.22 -6.86 -0.97
N GLU A 46 1.78 -7.74 -0.08
CA GLU A 46 2.44 -9.01 0.16
C GLU A 46 2.51 -9.82 -1.14
N LYS A 47 3.74 -10.21 -1.53
CA LYS A 47 4.03 -11.10 -2.67
C LYS A 47 4.36 -12.49 -2.18
N ASP A 48 5.34 -12.59 -1.28
CA ASP A 48 5.81 -13.85 -0.71
C ASP A 48 6.27 -13.61 0.73
N PRO A 49 5.52 -14.09 1.73
CA PRO A 49 5.85 -13.87 3.15
C PRO A 49 7.10 -14.64 3.60
N SER A 50 7.62 -15.59 2.81
CA SER A 50 8.86 -16.30 3.11
C SER A 50 10.12 -15.49 2.76
N LEU A 51 9.98 -14.46 1.93
CA LEU A 51 11.07 -13.58 1.52
C LEU A 51 11.13 -12.35 2.43
N ALA A 52 12.35 -11.99 2.85
CA ALA A 52 12.56 -10.85 3.72
C ALA A 52 12.48 -9.52 2.97
N GLY A 53 11.90 -8.51 3.63
CA GLY A 53 11.89 -7.13 3.16
C GLY A 53 11.22 -6.96 1.80
N PHE A 54 11.80 -6.10 0.95
CA PHE A 54 11.21 -5.72 -0.33
C PHE A 54 11.10 -6.87 -1.34
N CYS A 55 11.96 -7.90 -1.24
CA CYS A 55 11.88 -9.08 -2.12
C CYS A 55 10.53 -9.81 -2.02
N GLY A 56 9.92 -9.77 -0.82
CA GLY A 56 8.62 -10.36 -0.52
C GLY A 56 7.43 -9.43 -0.78
N LEU A 57 7.66 -8.27 -1.41
CA LEU A 57 6.63 -7.25 -1.63
C LEU A 57 6.48 -6.89 -3.11
N PHE A 58 5.25 -6.62 -3.50
CA PHE A 58 4.92 -5.86 -4.70
C PHE A 58 4.72 -4.38 -4.36
N VAL A 59 4.87 -3.53 -5.35
CA VAL A 59 4.50 -2.12 -5.27
C VAL A 59 3.34 -1.85 -6.22
N ALA A 60 2.33 -1.15 -5.73
CA ALA A 60 1.20 -0.74 -6.55
C ALA A 60 0.72 0.66 -6.17
N GLN A 61 0.14 1.38 -7.12
CA GLN A 61 -0.59 2.61 -6.86
C GLN A 61 -2.08 2.31 -6.76
N VAL A 62 -2.73 2.77 -5.70
CA VAL A 62 -4.17 2.56 -5.51
C VAL A 62 -4.97 3.59 -6.28
N ILE A 63 -5.86 3.12 -7.15
CA ILE A 63 -6.70 3.98 -8.00
C ILE A 63 -8.12 4.11 -7.45
N LEU A 64 -8.62 3.07 -6.76
CA LEU A 64 -9.97 3.06 -6.20
C LEU A 64 -10.07 2.09 -5.03
N PHE A 65 -10.68 2.54 -3.93
CA PHE A 65 -11.18 1.64 -2.91
C PHE A 65 -12.66 1.36 -3.13
N PHE A 66 -13.04 0.08 -3.07
CA PHE A 66 -14.43 -0.32 -3.21
C PHE A 66 -14.74 -1.55 -2.36
N SER A 67 -16.02 -1.85 -2.23
CA SER A 67 -16.49 -3.04 -1.53
C SER A 67 -17.67 -3.66 -2.23
N PHE A 68 -17.77 -4.97 -2.12
CA PHE A 68 -18.93 -5.74 -2.57
C PHE A 68 -19.22 -6.90 -1.61
N SER A 69 -20.44 -7.42 -1.68
CA SER A 69 -20.83 -8.61 -0.92
C SER A 69 -21.07 -9.77 -1.88
N TYR A 70 -20.51 -10.93 -1.57
CA TYR A 70 -20.73 -12.16 -2.32
C TYR A 70 -20.90 -13.32 -1.34
N GLN A 71 -21.94 -14.14 -1.55
CA GLN A 71 -22.29 -15.26 -0.64
C GLN A 71 -22.38 -14.85 0.84
N ASN A 72 -22.98 -13.68 1.11
CA ASN A 72 -23.11 -13.12 2.47
C ASN A 72 -21.77 -12.77 3.17
N VAL A 73 -20.69 -12.67 2.42
CA VAL A 73 -19.37 -12.21 2.90
C VAL A 73 -19.10 -10.83 2.31
N PHE A 74 -18.63 -9.90 3.15
CA PHE A 74 -18.24 -8.55 2.75
C PHE A 74 -16.76 -8.50 2.38
N TYR A 75 -16.45 -8.00 1.19
CA TYR A 75 -15.09 -7.90 0.67
C TYR A 75 -14.70 -6.43 0.50
N PRO A 76 -13.82 -5.88 1.36
CA PRO A 76 -13.11 -4.64 1.06
C PRO A 76 -12.05 -4.91 -0.01
N CYS A 77 -11.96 -4.05 -1.02
CA CYS A 77 -11.09 -4.23 -2.17
C CYS A 77 -10.44 -2.92 -2.59
N ALA A 78 -9.27 -3.05 -3.21
CA ALA A 78 -8.58 -1.96 -3.87
C ALA A 78 -8.35 -2.35 -5.34
N LEU A 79 -8.64 -1.42 -6.26
CA LEU A 79 -8.16 -1.49 -7.63
C LEU A 79 -6.82 -0.77 -7.69
N VAL A 80 -5.81 -1.46 -8.19
CA VAL A 80 -4.43 -0.96 -8.18
C VAL A 80 -3.78 -1.06 -9.56
N GLN A 81 -2.83 -0.17 -9.82
CA GLN A 81 -1.89 -0.26 -10.91
C GLN A 81 -0.56 -0.79 -10.38
N TRP A 82 -0.13 -1.94 -10.89
CA TRP A 82 1.11 -2.59 -10.47
C TRP A 82 2.34 -1.94 -11.07
N PHE A 83 3.40 -1.80 -10.27
CA PHE A 83 4.75 -1.52 -10.76
C PHE A 83 5.50 -2.84 -10.97
N SER A 84 6.41 -2.86 -11.94
CA SER A 84 7.32 -3.98 -12.17
C SER A 84 8.69 -3.64 -11.60
N VAL A 85 9.29 -4.58 -10.90
CA VAL A 85 10.66 -4.47 -10.40
C VAL A 85 11.64 -4.84 -11.51
N ILE A 86 12.72 -4.08 -11.62
CA ILE A 86 13.85 -4.26 -12.53
C ILE A 86 14.96 -4.98 -11.75
N GLY A 87 15.10 -6.28 -12.03
CA GLY A 87 16.09 -7.13 -11.39
C GLY A 87 15.62 -7.69 -10.04
N GLU A 88 16.51 -8.42 -9.37
CA GLU A 88 16.23 -9.13 -8.11
C GLU A 88 16.92 -8.49 -6.90
N GLU A 89 17.67 -7.40 -7.12
CA GLU A 89 18.47 -6.73 -6.10
C GLU A 89 18.38 -5.20 -6.25
N PRO A 90 18.61 -4.43 -5.17
CA PRO A 90 18.68 -2.98 -5.27
C PRO A 90 19.78 -2.54 -6.24
N CYS A 91 19.54 -1.45 -6.95
CA CYS A 91 20.51 -0.85 -7.84
C CYS A 91 21.85 -0.61 -7.12
N PRO A 92 22.99 -1.10 -7.63
CA PRO A 92 24.29 -0.93 -6.97
C PRO A 92 24.73 0.53 -6.80
N HIS A 93 24.20 1.45 -7.62
CA HIS A 93 24.55 2.87 -7.58
C HIS A 93 23.66 3.70 -6.65
N THR A 94 22.36 3.39 -6.57
CA THR A 94 21.41 4.17 -5.76
C THR A 94 21.02 3.48 -4.46
N GLY A 95 21.24 2.17 -4.34
CA GLY A 95 20.76 1.34 -3.25
C GLY A 95 19.24 1.15 -3.24
N MET A 96 18.53 1.58 -4.29
CA MET A 96 17.07 1.52 -4.38
C MET A 96 16.63 0.35 -5.26
N TRP A 97 15.49 -0.25 -4.91
CA TRP A 97 14.75 -1.11 -5.81
C TRP A 97 14.19 -0.27 -6.95
N MET A 98 14.39 -0.73 -8.18
CA MET A 98 13.90 -0.09 -9.41
C MET A 98 12.93 -1.00 -10.13
#